data_AF-A0A3D0M573-F1
#
_entry.id   AF-A0A3D0M573-F1
#
_cell.length_a   1.000
_cell.length_b   1.000
_cell.length_c   1.000
_cell.angle_alpha   90.00
_cell.angle_beta   90.00
_cell.angle_gamma   90.00
#
_symmetry.space_group_name_H-M   'P 1'
#
loop_
_entity.id
_entity.type
_entity.pdbx_description
1 polymer ?
#
loop_
_entity_poly.entity_id
_entity_poly.type
_entity_poly.pdbx_seq_one_letter_code
_entity_poly.pdbx_strand_id
1 'polypeptide(L)'
;GSSMDKISAGLEADGILTGAGKPKWHTSTINKILRNEKYMGDALLQKTYTVDFLTKKRIKNNGTVPQYYVEGDHEAIIPKELFMQVQAELVRRRVVHVSPSGKKRKFSCNHCFAQMIFCGECGELYRRVHWNNHGCKSIVWRCISRLDPTSADINCTNRTVNETVLQGITIKAINMILTDRNTFLKVLQENIAKAVISADTLSPDGIQTRLEKLQKELIKKVNNRQDYDAIADEIFRLREQKEKSETESYSREKAMKRIKELQDFISKQETNITEFDESLVRRLLQKITVFEDHFTVEFKSGISVDIEG
;
A
#
# COMPACT_ATOMS: atom_id res chain seq x y z
N GLY A 1 -1.44 -3.55 10.88
CA GLY A 1 -2.33 -4.64 10.44
C GLY A 1 -1.58 -5.96 10.41
N SER A 2 -2.29 -7.07 10.64
CA SER A 2 -1.73 -8.43 10.71
C SER A 2 -1.37 -9.01 9.33
N SER A 3 -0.41 -9.93 9.28
CA SER A 3 -0.14 -10.75 8.08
C SER A 3 -1.21 -11.85 7.94
N MET A 4 -1.31 -12.49 6.77
CA MET A 4 -2.24 -13.62 6.58
C MET A 4 -1.90 -14.78 7.53
N ASP A 5 -0.61 -15.02 7.80
CA ASP A 5 -0.19 -16.04 8.76
C ASP A 5 -0.67 -15.71 10.18
N LYS A 6 -0.55 -14.43 10.59
CA LYS A 6 -1.06 -13.97 11.89
C LYS A 6 -2.58 -14.06 11.99
N ILE A 7 -3.29 -13.76 10.90
CA ILE A 7 -4.76 -13.93 10.84
C ILE A 7 -5.11 -15.42 10.98
N SER A 8 -4.40 -16.30 10.26
CA SER A 8 -4.57 -17.75 10.36
C SER A 8 -4.39 -18.25 11.79
N ALA A 9 -3.27 -17.87 12.42
CA ALA A 9 -2.96 -18.27 13.79
C ALA A 9 -3.98 -17.70 14.80
N GLY A 10 -4.47 -16.47 14.60
CA GLY A 10 -5.52 -15.88 15.42
C GLY A 10 -6.84 -16.65 15.33
N LEU A 11 -7.32 -16.93 14.11
CA LEU A 11 -8.55 -17.71 13.90
C LEU A 11 -8.45 -19.13 14.49
N GLU A 12 -7.28 -19.76 14.37
CA GLU A 12 -7.02 -21.07 14.97
C GLU A 12 -7.00 -21.02 16.50
N ALA A 13 -6.39 -19.98 17.09
CA ALA A 13 -6.37 -19.76 18.54
C ALA A 13 -7.77 -19.49 19.11
N ASP A 14 -8.60 -18.78 18.35
CA ASP A 14 -9.99 -18.49 18.70
C ASP A 14 -10.93 -19.69 18.48
N GLY A 15 -10.43 -20.82 17.98
CA GLY A 15 -11.21 -22.03 17.74
C GLY A 15 -12.20 -21.92 16.57
N ILE A 16 -12.03 -20.93 15.69
CA ILE A 16 -12.94 -20.69 14.56
C ILE A 16 -12.66 -21.71 13.45
N LEU A 17 -13.68 -22.48 13.06
CA LEU A 17 -13.55 -23.45 11.97
C LEU A 17 -13.64 -22.78 10.60
N THR A 18 -12.96 -23.35 9.62
CA THR A 18 -13.10 -22.96 8.20
C THR A 18 -14.51 -23.27 7.68
N GLY A 19 -14.91 -22.68 6.55
CA GLY A 19 -16.20 -22.98 5.90
C GLY A 19 -16.39 -24.45 5.48
N ALA A 20 -15.33 -25.27 5.52
CA ALA A 20 -15.39 -26.72 5.32
C ALA A 20 -15.35 -27.52 6.64
N GLY A 21 -15.52 -26.86 7.80
CA GLY A 21 -15.51 -27.48 9.12
C GLY A 21 -14.13 -27.91 9.62
N LYS A 22 -13.03 -27.47 8.97
CA LYS A 22 -11.67 -27.83 9.38
C LYS A 22 -11.10 -26.81 10.36
N PRO A 23 -10.33 -27.24 11.38
CA PRO A 23 -9.72 -26.34 12.36
C PRO A 23 -8.53 -25.57 11.78
N LYS A 24 -7.82 -26.16 10.81
CA LYS A 24 -6.63 -25.55 10.21
C LYS A 24 -7.00 -24.52 9.16
N TRP A 25 -6.47 -23.32 9.32
CA TRP A 25 -6.55 -22.24 8.35
C TRP A 25 -5.30 -22.23 7.46
N HIS A 26 -5.52 -21.98 6.17
CA HIS A 26 -4.44 -21.82 5.20
C HIS A 26 -4.46 -20.39 4.68
N THR A 27 -3.28 -19.78 4.52
CA THR A 27 -3.17 -18.42 3.97
C THR A 27 -3.75 -18.27 2.57
N SER A 28 -3.74 -19.34 1.78
CA SER A 28 -4.40 -19.38 0.46
C SER A 28 -5.92 -19.23 0.56
N THR A 29 -6.54 -19.77 1.61
CA THR A 29 -7.97 -19.61 1.90
C THR A 29 -8.27 -18.17 2.31
N ILE A 30 -7.47 -17.60 3.23
CA ILE A 30 -7.61 -16.21 3.66
C ILE A 30 -7.45 -15.26 2.47
N ASN A 31 -6.43 -15.45 1.61
CA ASN A 31 -6.24 -14.63 0.42
C ASN A 31 -7.41 -14.72 -0.57
N LYS A 32 -8.07 -15.88 -0.69
CA LYS A 32 -9.29 -16.01 -1.51
C LYS A 32 -10.44 -15.21 -0.92
N ILE A 33 -10.62 -15.28 0.40
CA ILE A 33 -11.67 -14.52 1.11
C ILE A 33 -11.44 -13.02 0.92
N LEU A 34 -10.23 -12.54 1.20
CA LEU A 34 -9.89 -11.11 1.10
C LEU A 34 -10.03 -10.55 -0.32
N ARG A 35 -10.07 -11.38 -1.37
CA ARG A 35 -10.18 -10.95 -2.79
C ARG A 35 -11.56 -11.19 -3.39
N ASN A 36 -12.50 -11.72 -2.62
CA ASN A 36 -13.80 -12.11 -3.15
C ASN A 36 -14.75 -10.89 -3.19
N GLU A 37 -15.05 -10.43 -4.40
CA GLU A 37 -15.91 -9.28 -4.67
C GLU A 37 -17.34 -9.45 -4.14
N LYS A 38 -17.77 -10.69 -3.89
CA LYS A 38 -19.07 -10.96 -3.27
C LYS A 38 -19.23 -10.31 -1.90
N TYR A 39 -18.15 -10.16 -1.14
CA TYR A 39 -18.25 -9.54 0.18
C TYR A 39 -18.66 -8.06 0.12
N MET A 40 -18.48 -7.39 -1.02
CA MET A 40 -18.94 -6.01 -1.24
C MET A 40 -20.22 -5.91 -2.07
N GLY A 41 -20.93 -7.04 -2.27
CA GLY A 41 -22.21 -7.12 -2.98
C GLY A 41 -22.10 -7.23 -4.51
N ASP A 42 -20.89 -7.33 -5.06
CA ASP A 42 -20.68 -7.47 -6.51
C ASP A 42 -20.47 -8.94 -6.90
N ALA A 43 -20.65 -9.27 -8.18
CA ALA A 43 -20.46 -10.64 -8.68
C ALA A 43 -19.79 -10.66 -10.05
N LEU A 44 -18.69 -11.41 -10.17
CA LEU A 44 -18.10 -11.78 -11.46
C LEU A 44 -18.61 -13.16 -11.89
N LEU A 45 -19.43 -13.19 -12.93
CA LEU A 45 -19.99 -14.38 -13.54
C LEU A 45 -19.00 -15.02 -14.53
N GLN A 46 -19.15 -16.32 -14.76
CA GLN A 46 -18.32 -17.10 -15.69
C GLN A 46 -16.80 -17.08 -15.41
N LYS A 47 -16.39 -17.06 -14.13
CA LYS A 47 -14.97 -17.26 -13.72
C LYS A 47 -14.37 -18.59 -14.20
N THR A 48 -15.21 -19.57 -14.50
CA THR A 48 -14.84 -20.85 -15.08
C THR A 48 -15.86 -21.25 -16.14
N TYR A 49 -15.42 -21.96 -17.16
CA TYR A 49 -16.28 -22.50 -18.21
C TYR A 49 -15.95 -23.97 -18.47
N THR A 50 -16.91 -24.68 -19.06
CA THR A 50 -16.75 -26.09 -19.42
C THR A 50 -16.14 -26.18 -20.82
N VAL A 51 -14.97 -26.82 -20.93
CA VAL A 51 -14.27 -26.95 -22.22
C VAL A 51 -14.89 -28.05 -23.08
N ASP A 52 -15.30 -29.12 -22.41
CA ASP A 52 -15.81 -30.33 -23.05
C ASP A 52 -17.05 -30.80 -22.29
N PHE A 53 -18.14 -30.91 -23.03
CA PHE A 53 -19.46 -31.26 -22.52
C PHE A 53 -19.54 -32.73 -22.08
N LEU A 54 -18.76 -33.63 -22.70
CA LEU A 54 -18.72 -35.05 -22.33
C LEU A 54 -17.98 -35.25 -21.01
N THR A 55 -16.78 -34.67 -20.89
CA THR A 55 -15.96 -34.83 -19.68
C THR A 55 -16.35 -33.87 -18.55
N LYS A 56 -17.22 -32.89 -18.81
CA LYS A 56 -17.63 -31.81 -17.88
C LYS A 56 -16.42 -31.09 -17.25
N LYS A 57 -15.29 -31.08 -17.94
CA LYS A 57 -14.04 -30.49 -17.46
C LYS A 57 -14.17 -28.98 -17.43
N ARG A 58 -14.13 -28.40 -16.22
CA ARG A 58 -14.16 -26.95 -16.00
C ARG A 58 -12.76 -26.39 -15.86
N ILE A 59 -12.46 -25.34 -16.60
CA ILE A 59 -11.21 -24.59 -16.47
C ILE A 59 -11.49 -23.15 -16.09
N LYS A 60 -10.48 -22.46 -15.55
CA LYS A 60 -10.56 -21.02 -15.33
C LYS A 60 -10.69 -20.30 -16.65
N ASN A 61 -11.59 -19.33 -16.69
CA ASN A 61 -11.78 -18.48 -17.83
C ASN A 61 -10.76 -17.34 -17.77
N ASN A 62 -9.78 -17.36 -18.67
CA ASN A 62 -8.75 -16.32 -18.78
C ASN A 62 -9.03 -15.37 -19.95
N GLY A 63 -10.31 -15.23 -20.35
CA GLY A 63 -10.74 -14.42 -21.49
C GLY A 63 -11.16 -15.23 -22.72
N THR A 64 -11.29 -16.56 -22.60
CA THR A 64 -11.75 -17.41 -23.71
C THR A 64 -13.24 -17.27 -23.95
N VAL A 65 -14.02 -17.02 -22.91
CA VAL A 65 -15.47 -16.79 -22.96
C VAL A 65 -15.76 -15.44 -22.29
N PRO A 66 -16.76 -14.66 -22.73
CA PRO A 66 -17.14 -13.41 -22.07
C PRO A 66 -17.38 -13.59 -20.56
N GLN A 67 -16.83 -12.67 -19.77
CA GLN A 67 -17.10 -12.56 -18.33
C GLN A 67 -17.99 -11.35 -18.07
N TYR A 68 -18.93 -11.49 -17.16
CA TYR A 68 -19.88 -10.43 -16.83
C TYR A 68 -19.69 -10.02 -15.38
N TYR A 69 -19.37 -8.74 -15.16
CA TYR A 69 -19.28 -8.14 -13.84
C TYR A 69 -20.58 -7.41 -13.53
N VAL A 70 -21.25 -7.83 -12.46
CA VAL A 70 -22.52 -7.26 -11.98
C VAL A 70 -22.25 -6.52 -10.68
N GLU A 71 -22.57 -5.23 -10.66
CA GLU A 71 -22.50 -4.40 -9.45
C GLU A 71 -23.80 -4.53 -8.65
N GLY A 72 -23.70 -4.63 -7.32
CA GLY A 72 -24.87 -4.67 -6.44
C GLY A 72 -25.78 -5.88 -6.68
N ASP A 73 -25.20 -7.03 -7.01
CA ASP A 73 -25.88 -8.32 -7.22
C ASP A 73 -26.61 -8.80 -5.96
N HIS A 74 -26.05 -8.56 -4.76
CA HIS A 74 -26.65 -8.91 -3.47
C HIS A 74 -26.22 -7.94 -2.37
N GLU A 75 -26.86 -8.07 -1.20
CA GLU A 75 -26.52 -7.27 -0.02
C GLU A 75 -25.06 -7.50 0.38
N ALA A 76 -24.31 -6.41 0.51
CA ALA A 76 -22.90 -6.44 0.85
C ALA A 76 -22.69 -6.83 2.31
N ILE A 77 -21.75 -7.74 2.57
CA ILE A 77 -21.34 -8.12 3.93
C ILE A 77 -20.46 -7.03 4.55
N ILE A 78 -19.63 -6.37 3.74
CA ILE A 78 -18.81 -5.22 4.13
C ILE A 78 -18.98 -4.04 3.16
N PRO A 79 -18.82 -2.80 3.62
CA PRO A 79 -18.85 -1.62 2.75
C PRO A 79 -17.81 -1.72 1.62
N LYS A 80 -18.15 -1.22 0.43
CA LYS A 80 -17.27 -1.20 -0.75
C LYS A 80 -15.96 -0.48 -0.44
N GLU A 81 -16.04 0.62 0.30
CA GLU A 81 -14.88 1.41 0.71
C GLU A 81 -13.91 0.55 1.50
N LEU A 82 -14.40 -0.24 2.47
CA LEU A 82 -13.58 -1.11 3.32
C LEU A 82 -12.89 -2.20 2.49
N PHE A 83 -13.61 -2.84 1.57
CA PHE A 83 -13.05 -3.86 0.67
C PHE A 83 -11.93 -3.29 -0.20
N MET A 84 -12.13 -2.09 -0.76
CA MET A 84 -11.12 -1.44 -1.58
C MET A 84 -9.85 -1.08 -0.79
N GLN A 85 -9.97 -0.71 0.50
CA GLN A 85 -8.79 -0.49 1.36
C GLN A 85 -7.95 -1.77 1.51
N VAL A 86 -8.62 -2.92 1.63
CA VAL A 86 -7.98 -4.23 1.74
C VAL A 86 -7.27 -4.58 0.42
N GLN A 87 -7.90 -4.35 -0.74
CA GLN A 87 -7.25 -4.55 -2.04
C GLN A 87 -6.01 -3.68 -2.19
N ALA A 88 -6.11 -2.40 -1.87
CA ALA A 88 -4.99 -1.47 -1.90
C ALA A 88 -3.85 -1.92 -0.97
N GLU A 89 -4.17 -2.42 0.23
CA GLU A 89 -3.18 -2.95 1.17
C GLU A 89 -2.51 -4.24 0.66
N LEU A 90 -3.26 -5.13 -0.02
CA LEU A 90 -2.70 -6.34 -0.64
C LEU A 90 -1.72 -5.99 -1.78
N VAL A 91 -2.05 -4.99 -2.60
CA VAL A 91 -1.18 -4.48 -3.66
C VAL A 91 0.08 -3.86 -3.06
N ARG A 92 -0.08 -2.96 -2.07
CA ARG A 92 1.02 -2.30 -1.36
C ARG A 92 2.00 -3.31 -0.75
N ARG A 93 1.50 -4.44 -0.22
CA ARG A 93 2.35 -5.47 0.39
C ARG A 93 3.12 -6.33 -0.61
N ARG A 94 2.68 -6.38 -1.87
CA ARG A 94 3.27 -7.24 -2.92
C ARG A 94 4.68 -6.78 -3.28
N VAL A 95 4.88 -5.48 -3.47
CA VAL A 95 6.16 -4.85 -3.80
C VAL A 95 6.25 -3.54 -3.05
N VAL A 96 7.18 -3.44 -2.10
CA VAL A 96 7.38 -2.22 -1.30
C VAL A 96 8.52 -1.38 -1.86
N HIS A 97 9.53 -2.06 -2.41
CA HIS A 97 10.66 -1.42 -3.06
C HIS A 97 11.13 -2.31 -4.20
N VAL A 98 11.52 -1.69 -5.30
CA VAL A 98 12.24 -2.35 -6.39
C VAL A 98 13.68 -1.92 -6.24
N SER A 99 14.57 -2.88 -5.99
CA SER A 99 16.00 -2.58 -5.85
C SER A 99 16.56 -1.99 -7.15
N PRO A 100 17.69 -1.28 -7.08
CA PRO A 100 18.44 -0.87 -8.26
C PRO A 100 18.72 -2.03 -9.23
N SER A 101 19.01 -3.22 -8.69
CA SER A 101 19.17 -4.46 -9.46
C SER A 101 17.88 -5.08 -10.00
N GLY A 102 16.73 -4.40 -9.88
CA GLY A 102 15.42 -4.84 -10.37
C GLY A 102 14.71 -5.87 -9.46
N LYS A 103 15.29 -6.26 -8.32
CA LYS A 103 14.70 -7.23 -7.40
C LYS A 103 13.55 -6.60 -6.60
N LYS A 104 12.39 -7.24 -6.64
CA LYS A 104 11.20 -6.79 -5.90
C LYS A 104 11.28 -7.23 -4.44
N ARG A 105 11.32 -6.26 -3.52
CA ARG A 105 11.28 -6.48 -2.07
C ARG A 105 9.83 -6.52 -1.58
N LYS A 106 9.51 -7.56 -0.80
CA LYS A 106 8.17 -7.78 -0.23
C LYS A 106 8.04 -7.07 1.12
N PHE A 107 6.81 -6.82 1.53
CA PHE A 107 6.53 -6.22 2.84
C PHE A 107 6.88 -7.14 4.01
N SER A 108 7.53 -6.57 5.02
CA SER A 108 7.82 -7.17 6.33
C SER A 108 7.57 -6.15 7.44
N CYS A 109 6.87 -6.52 8.52
CA CYS A 109 6.53 -5.59 9.61
C CYS A 109 7.16 -5.96 10.95
N ASN A 110 8.31 -6.65 10.93
CA ASN A 110 8.94 -7.14 12.15
C ASN A 110 9.57 -6.04 13.02
N HIS A 111 9.74 -4.81 12.51
CA HIS A 111 10.32 -3.68 13.23
C HIS A 111 9.80 -2.35 12.69
N CYS A 112 9.80 -1.27 13.49
CA CYS A 112 9.31 0.07 13.07
C CYS A 112 10.09 0.66 11.89
N PHE A 113 11.40 0.42 11.82
CA PHE A 113 12.28 0.87 10.74
C PHE A 113 12.31 -0.06 9.52
N ALA A 114 11.60 -1.19 9.54
CA ALA A 114 11.61 -2.12 8.42
C ALA A 114 11.03 -1.47 7.15
N GLN A 115 11.77 -1.55 6.04
CA GLN A 115 11.50 -0.83 4.77
C GLN A 115 11.40 0.70 4.89
N MET A 116 11.91 1.29 5.96
CA MET A 116 11.98 2.75 6.12
C MET A 116 13.38 3.29 5.81
N ILE A 117 14.42 2.47 5.99
CA ILE A 117 15.82 2.92 5.89
C ILE A 117 16.38 2.59 4.51
N PHE A 118 16.85 3.62 3.81
CA PHE A 118 17.41 3.57 2.46
C PHE A 118 18.88 3.99 2.45
N CYS A 119 19.62 3.46 1.49
CA CYS A 119 21.00 3.87 1.22
C CYS A 119 21.04 5.10 0.32
N GLY A 120 21.72 6.15 0.74
CA GLY A 120 21.95 7.34 -0.07
C GLY A 120 22.91 7.12 -1.26
N GLU A 121 23.82 6.14 -1.16
CA GLU A 121 24.77 5.82 -2.24
C GLU A 121 24.13 4.98 -3.36
N CYS A 122 23.53 3.84 -3.00
CA CYS A 122 23.04 2.88 -3.99
C CYS A 122 21.52 2.82 -4.09
N GLY A 123 20.76 3.49 -3.22
CA GLY A 123 19.28 3.47 -3.25
C GLY A 123 18.61 2.19 -2.73
N GLU A 124 19.36 1.16 -2.35
CA GLU A 124 18.81 -0.07 -1.77
C GLU A 124 18.47 0.09 -0.27
N LEU A 125 17.57 -0.76 0.24
CA LEU A 125 17.17 -0.78 1.64
C LEU A 125 18.30 -1.24 2.58
N TYR A 126 18.22 -0.79 3.83
CA TYR A 126 18.97 -1.35 4.94
C TYR A 126 18.22 -2.54 5.56
N ARG A 127 18.98 -3.54 5.99
CA ARG A 127 18.50 -4.72 6.71
C ARG A 127 19.00 -4.67 8.15
N ARG A 128 18.09 -4.98 9.08
CA ARG A 128 18.41 -5.23 10.49
C ARG A 128 19.18 -6.54 10.63
N VAL A 129 20.34 -6.50 11.27
CA VAL A 129 21.23 -7.64 11.49
C VAL A 129 21.56 -7.73 12.97
N HIS A 130 21.46 -8.94 13.52
CA HIS A 130 21.89 -9.24 14.88
C HIS A 130 23.39 -9.56 14.87
N TRP A 131 24.15 -8.80 15.64
CA TRP A 131 25.56 -9.08 15.91
C TRP A 131 25.72 -9.66 17.30
N ASN A 132 26.62 -10.63 17.40
CA ASN A 132 27.07 -11.16 18.66
C ASN A 132 28.59 -11.15 18.64
N ASN A 133 29.20 -10.19 19.33
CA ASN A 133 30.63 -10.10 19.45
C ASN A 133 31.03 -10.44 20.88
N HIS A 134 31.70 -11.58 21.08
CA HIS A 134 32.15 -12.06 22.39
C HIS A 134 31.09 -11.99 23.51
N GLY A 135 29.82 -12.30 23.20
CA GLY A 135 28.71 -12.28 24.16
C GLY A 135 27.95 -10.96 24.22
N CYS A 136 28.50 -9.88 23.68
CA CYS A 136 27.82 -8.60 23.52
C CYS A 136 26.90 -8.66 22.29
N LYS A 137 25.58 -8.75 22.55
CA LYS A 137 24.56 -8.70 21.51
C LYS A 137 24.28 -7.24 21.14
N SER A 138 24.45 -6.90 19.87
CA SER A 138 24.09 -5.60 19.33
C SER A 138 23.25 -5.75 18.06
N ILE A 139 22.52 -4.69 17.73
CA ILE A 139 21.63 -4.69 16.57
C ILE A 139 22.05 -3.54 15.67
N VAL A 140 22.45 -3.92 14.46
CA VAL A 140 22.96 -2.99 13.46
C VAL A 140 22.12 -3.06 12.19
N TRP A 141 22.12 -1.97 11.46
CA TRP A 141 21.48 -1.82 10.17
C TRP A 141 22.56 -1.67 9.11
N ARG A 142 22.49 -2.50 8.08
CA ARG A 142 23.44 -2.49 6.96
C ARG A 142 22.72 -2.50 5.62
N CYS A 143 23.25 -1.74 4.67
CA CYS A 143 22.78 -1.77 3.28
C CYS A 143 22.73 -3.21 2.74
N ILE A 144 21.63 -3.60 2.11
CA ILE A 144 21.48 -4.97 1.56
C ILE A 144 22.50 -5.22 0.45
N SER A 145 22.78 -4.25 -0.41
CA SER A 145 23.80 -4.40 -1.46
C SER A 145 25.18 -4.68 -0.88
N ARG A 146 25.49 -4.17 0.31
CA ARG A 146 26.73 -4.47 1.05
C ARG A 146 26.74 -5.86 1.68
N LEU A 147 25.57 -6.35 2.11
CA LEU A 147 25.42 -7.67 2.74
C LEU A 147 25.36 -8.81 1.71
N ASP A 148 24.87 -8.54 0.51
CA ASP A 148 24.73 -9.51 -0.58
C ASP A 148 25.28 -8.91 -1.88
N PRO A 149 26.62 -8.72 -1.99
CA PRO A 149 27.24 -8.06 -3.13
C PRO A 149 27.00 -8.79 -4.45
N THR A 150 26.88 -10.12 -4.42
CA THR A 150 26.59 -10.96 -5.58
C THR A 150 25.22 -10.65 -6.21
N SER A 151 24.29 -10.12 -5.41
CA SER A 151 22.95 -9.72 -5.85
C SER A 151 22.81 -8.24 -6.21
N ALA A 152 23.87 -7.47 -5.99
CA ALA A 152 23.87 -6.03 -6.10
C ALA A 152 24.34 -5.58 -7.48
N ASP A 153 23.76 -4.49 -7.95
CA ASP A 153 24.22 -3.81 -9.18
C ASP A 153 25.51 -3.02 -8.91
N ILE A 154 25.62 -2.45 -7.71
CA ILE A 154 26.75 -1.64 -7.25
C ILE A 154 27.31 -2.24 -5.96
N ASN A 155 28.63 -2.36 -5.87
CA ASN A 155 29.33 -2.75 -4.64
C ASN A 155 29.31 -1.60 -3.63
N CYS A 156 28.24 -1.53 -2.83
CA CYS A 156 28.03 -0.46 -1.87
C CYS A 156 28.87 -0.65 -0.60
N THR A 157 29.56 0.41 -0.19
CA THR A 157 30.43 0.42 1.00
C THR A 157 29.89 1.27 2.14
N ASN A 158 28.71 1.90 1.96
CA ASN A 158 28.04 2.73 2.96
C ASN A 158 28.06 2.15 4.39
N ARG A 159 28.10 3.06 5.38
CA ARG A 159 28.34 2.79 6.80
C ARG A 159 27.36 1.79 7.44
N THR A 160 27.80 1.20 8.54
CA THR A 160 26.95 0.36 9.40
C THR A 160 26.40 1.23 10.51
N VAL A 161 25.08 1.19 10.73
CA VAL A 161 24.42 2.08 11.68
C VAL A 161 23.84 1.28 12.84
N ASN A 162 24.11 1.68 14.08
CA ASN A 162 23.49 1.06 15.25
C ASN A 162 22.00 1.44 15.36
N GLU A 163 21.17 0.52 15.85
CA GLU A 163 19.74 0.78 16.03
C GLU A 163 19.48 1.98 16.97
N THR A 164 20.30 2.15 18.01
CA THR A 164 20.23 3.29 18.95
C THR A 164 20.50 4.63 18.28
N VAL A 165 21.39 4.67 17.28
CA VAL A 165 21.67 5.88 16.50
C VAL A 165 20.46 6.28 15.68
N LEU A 166 19.79 5.32 15.02
CA LEU A 166 18.56 5.57 14.27
C LEU A 166 17.41 6.05 15.16
N GLN A 167 17.30 5.51 16.38
CA GLN A 167 16.34 6.00 17.38
C GLN A 167 16.62 7.47 17.74
N GLY A 168 17.87 7.81 18.03
CA GLY A 168 18.28 9.18 18.36
C GLY A 168 18.04 10.17 17.22
N ILE A 169 18.37 9.79 15.98
CA ILE A 169 18.11 10.60 14.77
C ILE A 169 16.62 10.84 14.60
N THR A 170 15.79 9.82 14.83
CA THR A 170 14.34 9.96 14.71
C THR A 170 13.78 10.94 15.73
N ILE A 171 14.24 10.88 16.98
CA ILE A 171 13.85 11.83 18.03
C ILE A 171 14.28 13.25 17.66
N LYS A 172 15.54 13.42 17.23
CA LYS A 172 16.06 14.73 16.77
C LYS A 172 15.21 15.30 15.65
N ALA A 173 14.90 14.49 14.62
CA ALA A 173 14.08 14.92 13.49
C ALA A 173 12.69 15.40 13.92
N ILE A 174 12.04 14.66 14.82
CA ILE A 174 10.70 15.03 15.30
C ILE A 174 10.78 16.32 16.13
N ASN A 175 11.76 16.46 17.02
CA ASN A 175 11.92 17.65 17.85
C ASN A 175 12.24 18.90 17.03
N MET A 176 12.99 18.79 15.91
CA MET A 176 13.21 19.91 14.99
C MET A 176 11.89 20.42 14.39
N ILE A 177 11.00 19.51 14.00
CA ILE A 177 9.67 19.88 13.49
C ILE A 177 8.79 20.50 14.58
N LEU A 178 8.85 19.97 15.82
CA LEU A 178 8.10 20.53 16.93
C LEU A 178 8.58 21.95 17.27
N THR A 179 9.88 22.22 17.16
CA THR A 179 10.46 23.54 17.42
C THR A 179 10.03 24.56 16.36
N ASP A 180 9.97 24.17 15.08
CA ASP A 180 9.52 25.01 13.97
C ASP A 180 8.09 24.70 13.51
N ARG A 181 7.20 24.49 14.48
CA ARG A 181 5.82 24.03 14.26
C ARG A 181 5.03 24.95 13.31
N ASN A 182 5.23 26.26 13.39
CA ASN A 182 4.47 27.22 12.58
C ASN A 182 4.87 27.16 11.09
N THR A 183 6.16 27.07 10.79
CA THR A 183 6.65 26.94 9.41
C THR A 183 6.26 25.58 8.85
N PHE A 184 6.39 24.52 9.66
CA PHE A 184 5.96 23.18 9.30
C PHE A 184 4.47 23.14 8.92
N LEU A 185 3.59 23.73 9.74
CA LEU A 185 2.15 23.76 9.47
C LEU A 185 1.80 24.50 8.17
N LYS A 186 2.52 25.58 7.85
CA LYS A 186 2.33 26.31 6.58
C LYS A 186 2.74 25.46 5.37
N VAL A 187 3.93 24.87 5.39
CA VAL A 187 4.42 23.99 4.31
C VAL A 187 3.49 22.79 4.12
N LEU A 188 2.97 22.25 5.23
CA LEU A 188 1.97 21.17 5.20
C LEU A 188 0.69 21.61 4.48
N GLN A 189 0.16 22.78 4.83
CA GLN A 189 -1.04 23.35 4.19
C GLN A 189 -0.83 23.61 2.70
N GLU A 190 0.33 24.12 2.30
CA GLU A 190 0.67 24.35 0.89
C GLU A 190 0.76 23.03 0.10
N ASN A 191 1.36 21.99 0.69
CA ASN A 191 1.43 20.67 0.08
C ASN A 191 0.04 20.04 -0.08
N ILE A 192 -0.84 20.20 0.92
CA ILE A 192 -2.24 19.78 0.81
C ILE A 192 -2.94 20.55 -0.32
N ALA A 193 -2.81 21.87 -0.37
CA ALA A 193 -3.46 22.69 -1.40
C ALA A 193 -3.02 22.29 -2.82
N LYS A 194 -1.72 22.05 -3.03
CA LYS A 194 -1.19 21.54 -4.31
C LYS A 194 -1.76 20.16 -4.68
N ALA A 195 -1.92 19.26 -3.71
CA ALA A 195 -2.49 17.93 -3.93
C ALA A 195 -4.01 17.93 -4.18
N VAL A 196 -4.72 18.96 -3.72
CA VAL A 196 -6.16 19.15 -3.97
C VAL A 196 -6.39 19.75 -5.36
N ILE A 197 -5.58 20.73 -5.77
CA ILE A 197 -5.74 21.40 -7.08
C ILE A 197 -5.47 20.45 -8.27
N SER A 198 -4.60 19.45 -8.10
CA SER A 198 -4.37 18.42 -9.13
C SER A 198 -5.52 17.41 -9.29
N ALA A 199 -6.56 17.49 -8.46
CA ALA A 199 -7.69 16.56 -8.48
C ALA A 199 -8.80 16.92 -9.49
N ASP A 200 -8.88 18.17 -9.97
CA ASP A 200 -10.02 18.66 -10.75
C ASP A 200 -10.04 18.21 -12.22
N THR A 201 -8.98 17.61 -12.75
CA THR A 201 -8.93 17.24 -14.17
C THR A 201 -9.54 15.88 -14.50
N LEU A 202 -9.79 14.98 -13.53
CA LEU A 202 -10.22 13.58 -13.76
C LEU A 202 -11.13 13.00 -12.65
N SER A 203 -12.11 13.76 -12.14
CA SER A 203 -13.00 13.28 -11.06
C SER A 203 -13.77 12.00 -11.43
N PRO A 204 -13.80 10.96 -10.56
CA PRO A 204 -14.58 9.73 -10.74
C PRO A 204 -16.05 9.95 -11.10
N ASP A 205 -16.67 10.99 -10.54
CA ASP A 205 -18.08 11.33 -10.78
C ASP A 205 -18.34 11.77 -12.24
N GLY A 206 -17.36 12.47 -12.83
CA GLY A 206 -17.41 12.86 -14.23
C GLY A 206 -17.34 11.66 -15.18
N ILE A 207 -16.50 10.68 -14.84
CA ILE A 207 -16.38 9.41 -15.58
C ILE A 207 -17.65 8.57 -15.43
N GLN A 208 -18.23 8.51 -14.23
CA GLN A 208 -19.48 7.81 -13.94
C GLN A 208 -20.65 8.37 -14.77
N THR A 209 -20.80 9.70 -14.80
CA THR A 209 -21.86 10.36 -15.60
C THR A 209 -21.73 10.04 -17.09
N ARG A 210 -20.50 9.91 -17.60
CA ARG A 210 -20.24 9.56 -19.00
C ARG A 210 -20.52 8.09 -19.29
N LEU A 211 -20.18 7.20 -18.38
CA LEU A 211 -20.52 5.77 -18.45
C LEU A 211 -22.03 5.56 -18.52
N GLU A 212 -22.82 6.25 -17.70
CA GLU A 212 -24.28 6.12 -17.71
C GLU A 212 -24.89 6.58 -19.04
N LYS A 213 -24.36 7.64 -19.64
CA LYS A 213 -24.78 8.11 -20.97
C LYS A 213 -24.49 7.06 -22.05
N LEU A 214 -23.27 6.53 -22.07
CA LEU A 214 -22.88 5.51 -23.06
C LEU A 214 -23.63 4.19 -22.86
N GLN A 215 -23.93 3.79 -21.62
CA GLN A 215 -24.77 2.62 -21.34
C GLN A 215 -26.20 2.81 -21.87
N LYS A 216 -26.79 3.99 -21.70
CA LYS A 216 -28.12 4.32 -22.29
C LYS A 216 -28.07 4.31 -23.82
N GLU A 217 -26.99 4.82 -24.42
CA GLU A 217 -26.79 4.83 -25.86
C GLU A 217 -26.58 3.42 -26.43
N LEU A 218 -25.84 2.58 -25.72
CA LEU A 218 -25.65 1.16 -26.05
C LEU A 218 -26.99 0.42 -26.12
N ILE A 219 -27.85 0.59 -25.12
CA ILE A 219 -29.20 -0.03 -25.09
C ILE A 219 -30.03 0.41 -26.30
N LYS A 220 -29.97 1.71 -26.67
CA LYS A 220 -30.68 2.22 -27.86
C LYS A 220 -30.15 1.60 -29.15
N LYS A 221 -28.83 1.49 -29.32
CA LYS A 221 -28.23 0.90 -30.53
C LYS A 221 -28.51 -0.60 -30.64
N VAL A 222 -28.47 -1.33 -29.53
CA VAL A 222 -28.83 -2.76 -29.48
C VAL A 222 -30.29 -2.96 -29.88
N ASN A 223 -31.21 -2.16 -29.33
CA ASN A 223 -32.63 -2.21 -29.71
C ASN A 223 -32.85 -1.88 -31.20
N ASN A 224 -32.01 -1.02 -31.77
CA ASN A 224 -32.07 -0.62 -33.17
C ASN A 224 -31.24 -1.51 -34.13
N ARG A 225 -30.62 -2.60 -33.64
CA ARG A 225 -29.73 -3.51 -34.40
C ARG A 225 -28.59 -2.79 -35.13
N GLN A 226 -28.07 -1.72 -34.54
CA GLN A 226 -26.95 -0.96 -35.08
C GLN A 226 -25.62 -1.45 -34.51
N ASP A 227 -24.53 -1.21 -35.25
CA ASP A 227 -23.17 -1.47 -34.77
C ASP A 227 -22.86 -0.63 -33.51
N TYR A 228 -22.40 -1.34 -32.47
CA TYR A 228 -22.16 -0.82 -31.14
C TYR A 228 -20.74 -1.08 -30.64
N ASP A 229 -19.86 -1.71 -31.42
CA ASP A 229 -18.52 -2.11 -30.99
C ASP A 229 -17.71 -0.91 -30.47
N ALA A 230 -17.78 0.23 -31.16
CA ALA A 230 -17.11 1.46 -30.73
C ALA A 230 -17.62 2.02 -29.38
N ILE A 231 -18.92 1.82 -29.05
CA ILE A 231 -19.49 2.24 -27.76
C ILE A 231 -19.06 1.26 -26.67
N ALA A 232 -19.04 -0.04 -26.97
CA ALA A 232 -18.59 -1.06 -26.03
C ALA A 232 -17.10 -0.87 -25.65
N ASP A 233 -16.24 -0.59 -26.63
CA ASP A 233 -14.82 -0.30 -26.41
C ASP A 233 -14.62 0.95 -25.55
N GLU A 234 -15.38 2.01 -25.81
CA GLU A 234 -15.30 3.25 -25.01
C GLU A 234 -15.78 3.04 -23.57
N ILE A 235 -16.85 2.26 -23.37
CA ILE A 235 -17.31 1.86 -22.02
C ILE A 235 -16.23 1.07 -21.30
N PHE A 236 -15.55 0.15 -21.99
CA PHE A 236 -14.47 -0.63 -21.40
C PHE A 236 -13.31 0.26 -20.94
N ARG A 237 -12.86 1.18 -21.80
CA ARG A 237 -11.79 2.16 -21.47
C ARG A 237 -12.18 3.06 -20.30
N LEU A 238 -13.40 3.59 -20.29
CA LEU A 238 -13.87 4.47 -19.23
C LEU A 238 -14.03 3.74 -17.89
N ARG A 239 -14.39 2.46 -17.89
CA ARG A 239 -14.40 1.64 -16.67
C ARG A 239 -13.01 1.46 -16.10
N GLU A 240 -12.03 1.16 -16.94
CA GLU A 240 -10.62 1.04 -16.52
C GLU A 240 -10.09 2.37 -15.97
N GLN A 241 -10.39 3.50 -16.64
CA GLN A 241 -10.04 4.83 -16.16
C GLN A 241 -10.75 5.19 -14.85
N LYS A 242 -12.02 4.80 -14.68
CA LYS A 242 -12.78 4.98 -13.45
C LYS A 242 -12.13 4.23 -12.29
N GLU A 243 -11.86 2.94 -12.45
CA GLU A 243 -11.24 2.10 -11.41
C GLU A 243 -9.87 2.67 -11.00
N LYS A 244 -9.08 3.12 -11.97
CA LYS A 244 -7.79 3.79 -11.72
C LYS A 244 -7.97 5.10 -10.96
N SER A 245 -8.89 5.97 -11.40
CA SER A 245 -9.16 7.26 -10.76
C SER A 245 -9.72 7.10 -9.34
N GLU A 246 -10.62 6.12 -9.11
CA GLU A 246 -11.15 5.79 -7.77
C GLU A 246 -10.04 5.30 -6.83
N THR A 247 -9.16 4.42 -7.33
CA THR A 247 -8.02 3.93 -6.55
C THR A 247 -7.06 5.07 -6.19
N GLU A 248 -6.78 5.97 -7.15
CA GLU A 248 -5.95 7.16 -6.94
C GLU A 248 -6.63 8.12 -5.95
N SER A 249 -7.93 8.37 -6.07
CA SER A 249 -8.73 9.20 -5.16
C SER A 249 -8.69 8.67 -3.73
N TYR A 250 -8.92 7.37 -3.56
CA TYR A 250 -8.84 6.71 -2.26
C TYR A 250 -7.43 6.82 -1.65
N SER A 251 -6.39 6.66 -2.47
CA SER A 251 -5.01 6.82 -2.03
C SER A 251 -4.70 8.25 -1.55
N ARG A 252 -5.25 9.25 -2.25
CA ARG A 252 -5.14 10.67 -1.91
C ARG A 252 -5.88 10.99 -0.62
N GLU A 253 -7.13 10.55 -0.49
CA GLU A 253 -7.93 10.76 0.73
C GLU A 253 -7.25 10.14 1.97
N LYS A 254 -6.69 8.95 1.82
CA LYS A 254 -5.90 8.30 2.88
C LYS A 254 -4.63 9.09 3.23
N ALA A 255 -3.98 9.69 2.25
CA ALA A 255 -2.84 10.58 2.49
C ALA A 255 -3.28 11.85 3.23
N MET A 256 -4.38 12.50 2.81
CA MET A 256 -4.94 13.67 3.50
C MET A 256 -5.34 13.36 4.94
N LYS A 257 -5.98 12.22 5.19
CA LYS A 257 -6.35 11.80 6.54
C LYS A 257 -5.13 11.66 7.44
N ARG A 258 -4.06 11.04 6.94
CA ARG A 258 -2.78 10.95 7.66
C ARG A 258 -2.20 12.33 7.95
N ILE A 259 -2.22 13.22 6.97
CA ILE A 259 -1.73 14.59 7.13
C ILE A 259 -2.53 15.34 8.21
N LYS A 260 -3.86 15.18 8.26
CA LYS A 260 -4.70 15.77 9.30
C LYS A 260 -4.39 15.19 10.68
N GLU A 261 -4.24 13.86 10.78
CA GLU A 261 -3.80 13.20 12.02
C GLU A 261 -2.43 13.69 12.50
N LEU A 262 -1.51 14.00 11.57
CA LEU A 262 -0.21 14.60 11.86
C LEU A 262 -0.34 16.03 12.41
N GLN A 263 -1.14 16.85 11.74
CA GLN A 263 -1.42 18.22 12.17
C GLN A 263 -2.04 18.24 13.57
N ASP A 264 -3.01 17.36 13.84
CA ASP A 264 -3.66 17.24 15.14
C ASP A 264 -2.70 16.74 16.23
N PHE A 265 -1.75 15.87 15.88
CA PHE A 265 -0.74 15.42 16.83
C PHE A 265 0.23 16.54 17.20
N ILE A 266 0.81 17.20 16.19
CA ILE A 266 1.73 18.32 16.39
C ILE A 266 1.02 19.45 17.12
N SER A 267 -0.29 19.64 16.88
CA SER A 267 -1.03 20.71 17.51
C SER A 267 -1.21 20.55 19.02
N LYS A 268 -1.35 19.29 19.47
CA LYS A 268 -1.56 18.90 20.86
C LYS A 268 -0.27 18.68 21.65
N GLN A 269 0.87 18.55 20.97
CA GLN A 269 2.13 18.28 21.64
C GLN A 269 2.73 19.57 22.20
N GLU A 270 2.83 19.62 23.53
CA GLU A 270 3.33 20.78 24.29
C GLU A 270 4.81 20.67 24.65
N THR A 271 5.38 19.45 24.62
CA THR A 271 6.75 19.18 25.07
C THR A 271 7.56 18.38 24.05
N ASN A 272 8.89 18.54 24.14
CA ASN A 272 9.84 17.78 23.34
C ASN A 272 9.78 16.30 23.68
N ILE A 273 9.97 15.46 22.66
CA ILE A 273 10.02 14.01 22.82
C ILE A 273 11.41 13.63 23.32
N THR A 274 11.47 12.97 24.48
CA THR A 274 12.71 12.48 25.09
C THR A 274 12.94 10.99 24.86
N GLU A 275 11.86 10.24 24.66
CA GLU A 275 11.88 8.78 24.52
C GLU A 275 11.50 8.33 23.11
N PHE A 276 12.09 7.22 22.69
CA PHE A 276 11.79 6.63 21.41
C PHE A 276 10.46 5.87 21.46
N ASP A 277 9.50 6.28 20.63
CA ASP A 277 8.22 5.58 20.47
C ASP A 277 8.05 5.07 19.02
N GLU A 278 8.02 3.74 18.87
CA GLU A 278 7.80 3.07 17.59
C GLU A 278 6.50 3.51 16.89
N SER A 279 5.45 3.77 17.66
CA SER A 279 4.14 4.16 17.15
C SER A 279 4.21 5.54 16.50
N LEU A 280 4.96 6.46 17.10
CA LEU A 280 5.23 7.78 16.57
C LEU A 280 6.03 7.68 15.28
N VAL A 281 7.11 6.89 15.26
CA VAL A 281 7.91 6.68 14.03
C VAL A 281 7.03 6.20 12.88
N ARG A 282 6.24 5.14 13.11
CA ARG A 282 5.37 4.57 12.08
C ARG A 282 4.29 5.53 11.63
N ARG A 283 3.88 6.47 12.48
CA ARG A 283 2.86 7.47 12.14
C ARG A 283 3.47 8.63 11.35
N LEU A 284 4.59 9.18 11.80
CA LEU A 284 5.19 10.43 11.32
C LEU A 284 6.13 10.25 10.11
N LEU A 285 7.02 9.26 10.17
CA LEU A 285 8.10 9.12 9.20
C LEU A 285 7.67 8.31 7.97
N GLN A 286 8.18 8.71 6.81
CA GLN A 286 8.02 8.03 5.54
C GLN A 286 9.26 7.22 5.19
N LYS A 287 10.45 7.84 5.22
CA LYS A 287 11.73 7.16 4.98
C LYS A 287 12.89 7.87 5.68
N ILE A 288 13.98 7.13 5.92
CA ILE A 288 15.26 7.62 6.43
C ILE A 288 16.32 7.22 5.41
N THR A 289 17.04 8.17 4.84
CA THR A 289 18.15 7.92 3.92
C THR A 289 19.47 8.08 4.66
N VAL A 290 20.33 7.07 4.58
CA VAL A 290 21.64 7.04 5.23
C VAL A 290 22.72 7.42 4.23
N PHE A 291 23.41 8.52 4.48
CA PHE A 291 24.63 8.91 3.80
C PHE A 291 25.84 8.60 4.67
N GLU A 292 27.04 8.83 4.13
CA GLU A 292 28.30 8.58 4.83
C GLU A 292 28.45 9.51 6.05
N ASP A 293 28.09 10.78 5.89
CA ASP A 293 28.26 11.88 6.84
C ASP A 293 26.97 12.28 7.56
N HIS A 294 25.81 12.17 6.89
CA HIS A 294 24.53 12.62 7.45
C HIS A 294 23.38 11.62 7.23
N PHE A 295 22.20 11.99 7.72
CA PHE A 295 20.95 11.29 7.53
C PHE A 295 19.89 12.27 7.04
N THR A 296 19.12 11.89 6.02
CA THR A 296 17.92 12.63 5.61
C THR A 296 16.69 11.90 6.10
N VAL A 297 15.90 12.54 6.96
CA VAL A 297 14.63 12.00 7.43
C VAL A 297 13.48 12.68 6.68
N GLU A 298 12.72 11.89 5.93
CA GLU A 298 11.53 12.34 5.22
C GLU A 298 10.26 11.95 5.99
N PHE A 299 9.42 12.94 6.24
CA PHE A 299 8.13 12.79 6.90
C PHE A 299 7.04 12.51 5.88
N LYS A 300 5.94 11.88 6.32
CA LYS A 300 4.78 11.64 5.44
C LYS A 300 4.09 12.91 4.96
N SER A 301 4.41 14.06 5.57
CA SER A 301 4.04 15.39 5.09
C SER A 301 4.79 15.84 3.84
N GLY A 302 5.83 15.12 3.42
CA GLY A 302 6.73 15.50 2.32
C GLY A 302 7.87 16.42 2.75
N ILE A 303 8.00 16.71 4.04
CA ILE A 303 9.10 17.53 4.58
C ILE A 303 10.30 16.62 4.86
N SER A 304 11.49 17.08 4.49
CA SER A 304 12.75 16.39 4.73
C SER A 304 13.63 17.23 5.65
N VAL A 305 14.33 16.56 6.56
CA VAL A 305 15.28 17.19 7.49
C VAL A 305 16.60 16.42 7.44
N ASP A 306 17.69 17.15 7.26
CA ASP A 306 19.03 16.58 7.31
C ASP A 306 19.60 16.69 8.72
N ILE A 307 20.19 15.59 9.19
CA ILE A 307 20.71 15.43 10.55
C ILE A 307 22.12 14.86 10.45
N GLU A 308 23.09 15.59 10.99
CA GLU A 308 24.46 15.11 11.14
C GLU A 308 24.51 13.91 12.09
N GLY A 309 25.26 12.88 11.67
CA GLY A 309 25.06 11.51 12.13
C GLY A 309 26.29 10.85 12.71
#